data_AF-A0A3D4B145-F1
#
_entry.id   AF-A0A3D4B145-F1
#
_cell.length_a   1.000
_cell.length_b   1.000
_cell.length_c   1.000
_cell.angle_alpha   90.00
_cell.angle_beta   90.00
_cell.angle_gamma   90.00
#
_symmetry.space_group_name_H-M   'P 1'
#
loop_
_entity.id
_entity.type
_entity.pdbx_description
1 polymer ?
#
loop_
_entity_poly.entity_id
_entity_poly.type
_entity_poly.pdbx_seq_one_letter_code
_entity_poly.pdbx_strand_id
1 'polypeptide(L)' 'PPWAGVMSTAGGLVFGGTNEGNIFALDAETGGLLWEFQAGGTVRTNPMSYALDGKQYIVTSAGNSVFVFGLP' A
#
# COMPACT_ATOMS: atom_id res chain seq x y z
N PRO A 1 2.60 0.57 16.86
CA PRO A 1 3.42 0.58 15.62
C PRO A 1 2.70 -0.21 14.51
N PRO A 2 2.63 0.29 13.26
CA PRO A 2 2.10 -0.54 12.16
C PRO A 2 2.99 -1.79 12.08
N TRP A 3 2.37 -2.97 12.15
CA TRP A 3 3.11 -4.23 12.06
C TRP A 3 3.57 -4.52 10.63
N ALA A 4 2.93 -3.88 9.65
CA ALA A 4 3.44 -3.76 8.29
C ALA A 4 4.56 -2.70 8.22
N GLY A 5 5.64 -3.04 7.53
CA GLY A 5 6.61 -2.08 7.04
C GLY A 5 6.04 -1.22 5.92
N VAL A 6 6.83 -0.24 5.48
CA VAL A 6 6.47 0.68 4.41
C VAL A 6 7.29 0.42 3.16
N MET A 7 6.74 0.78 2.00
CA MET A 7 7.44 0.77 0.71
C MET A 7 7.38 2.16 0.10
N SER A 8 8.54 2.75 -0.21
CA SER A 8 8.62 3.98 -0.99
C SER A 8 8.83 3.68 -2.47
N THR A 9 8.44 4.63 -3.33
CA THR A 9 8.65 4.57 -4.78
C THR A 9 9.38 5.81 -5.28
N ALA A 10 10.05 5.72 -6.42
CA ALA A 10 10.68 6.87 -7.06
C ALA A 10 9.67 7.95 -7.53
N GLY A 11 8.37 7.62 -7.59
CA GLY A 11 7.29 8.57 -7.91
C GLY A 11 6.86 9.45 -6.73
N GLY A 12 7.58 9.44 -5.61
CA GLY A 12 7.25 10.29 -4.46
C GLY A 12 6.11 9.78 -3.59
N LEU A 13 5.85 8.46 -3.60
CA LEU A 13 4.80 7.83 -2.81
C LEU A 13 5.36 6.88 -1.76
N VAL A 14 4.74 6.85 -0.58
CA VAL A 14 4.98 5.85 0.49
C VAL A 14 3.70 5.04 0.72
N PHE A 15 3.78 3.73 0.52
CA PHE A 15 2.69 2.80 0.76
C PHE A 15 2.88 2.07 2.09
N GLY A 16 1.77 1.82 2.77
CA GLY A 16 1.74 1.06 4.01
C GLY A 16 0.35 0.50 4.31
N GLY A 17 0.23 -0.12 5.48
CA GLY A 17 -1.07 -0.51 5.99
C GLY A 17 -1.11 -0.54 7.51
N THR A 18 -2.33 -0.59 8.04
CA THR A 18 -2.57 -0.54 9.49
C THR A 18 -3.28 -1.79 10.00
N ASN A 19 -3.30 -1.95 11.32
CA ASN A 19 -3.97 -3.08 11.95
C ASN A 19 -5.50 -3.02 11.84
N GLU A 20 -6.03 -1.82 11.70
CA GLU A 20 -7.44 -1.50 11.50
C GLU A 20 -7.90 -1.79 10.05
N GLY A 21 -6.96 -2.14 9.16
CA GLY A 21 -7.25 -2.60 7.81
C GLY A 21 -7.20 -1.53 6.72
N ASN A 22 -6.63 -0.37 7.04
CA ASN A 22 -6.31 0.65 6.04
C ASN A 22 -5.11 0.18 5.20
N ILE A 23 -5.22 0.26 3.87
CA ILE A 23 -4.07 0.32 2.95
C ILE A 23 -3.99 1.76 2.46
N PHE A 24 -2.82 2.39 2.55
CA PHE A 24 -2.71 3.82 2.28
C PHE A 24 -1.52 4.15 1.39
N ALA A 25 -1.59 5.33 0.77
CA ALA A 25 -0.48 6.00 0.10
C ALA A 25 -0.33 7.42 0.66
N LEU A 26 0.90 7.77 1.05
CA LEU A 26 1.28 9.09 1.50
C LEU A 26 2.18 9.77 0.47
N ASP A 27 2.15 11.09 0.48
CA ASP A 27 3.17 11.93 -0.13
C ASP A 27 4.51 11.71 0.60
N ALA A 28 5.58 11.40 -0.14
CA ALA A 28 6.86 11.02 0.46
C ALA A 28 7.61 12.19 1.11
N GLU A 29 7.34 13.44 0.73
CA GLU A 29 8.02 14.61 1.28
C GLU A 29 7.34 15.14 2.54
N THR A 30 6.00 15.17 2.51
CA THR A 30 5.17 15.79 3.56
C THR A 30 4.56 14.78 4.53
N GLY A 31 4.45 13.50 4.13
CA GLY A 31 3.69 12.49 4.85
C GLY A 31 2.18 12.67 4.76
N GLY A 32 1.68 13.59 3.92
CA GLY A 32 0.26 13.83 3.73
C GLY A 32 -0.45 12.61 3.12
N LEU A 33 -1.65 12.29 3.62
CA LEU A 33 -2.47 11.21 3.06
C LEU A 33 -2.97 11.59 1.66
N LEU A 34 -2.63 10.78 0.65
CA LEU A 34 -3.06 10.99 -0.74
C LEU A 34 -4.17 10.01 -1.14
N TRP A 35 -4.13 8.79 -0.61
CA TRP A 35 -5.10 7.75 -0.92
C TRP A 35 -5.20 6.73 0.21
N GLU A 36 -6.38 6.16 0.38
CA GLU A 36 -6.66 5.14 1.39
C GLU A 36 -7.73 4.16 0.88
N PHE A 37 -7.64 2.91 1.32
CA PHE A 37 -8.62 1.86 1.08
C PHE A 37 -8.82 0.99 2.31
N GLN A 38 -10.08 0.84 2.72
CA GLN A 38 -10.48 -0.08 3.78
C GLN A 38 -10.59 -1.52 3.27
N ALA A 39 -9.63 -2.35 3.64
CA ALA A 39 -9.56 -3.75 3.25
C ALA A 39 -10.37 -4.70 4.15
N GLY A 40 -10.94 -4.18 5.26
CA GLY A 40 -11.79 -4.96 6.19
C GLY A 40 -11.06 -6.01 7.02
N GLY A 41 -9.72 -6.07 6.93
CA GLY A 41 -8.89 -6.99 7.70
C GLY A 41 -7.51 -6.39 7.95
N THR A 42 -6.83 -6.83 9.00
CA THR A 42 -5.52 -6.30 9.42
C THR A 42 -4.47 -6.45 8.32
N VAL A 43 -3.75 -5.38 8.01
CA VAL A 43 -2.61 -5.39 7.09
C VAL A 43 -1.32 -5.58 7.89
N ARG A 44 -0.72 -6.78 7.80
CA ARG A 44 0.55 -7.12 8.48
C ARG A 44 1.70 -7.38 7.53
N THR A 45 1.45 -7.43 6.23
CA THR A 45 2.47 -7.66 5.22
C THR A 45 2.96 -6.34 4.66
N ASN A 46 4.23 -6.32 4.28
CA ASN A 46 4.83 -5.15 3.64
C ASN A 46 4.27 -5.03 2.21
N PRO A 47 3.86 -3.84 1.78
CA PRO A 47 3.53 -3.63 0.38
C PRO A 47 4.72 -3.95 -0.53
N MET A 48 4.43 -4.50 -1.70
CA MET A 48 5.41 -4.70 -2.77
C MET A 48 4.93 -4.04 -4.06
N SER A 49 5.87 -3.68 -4.93
CA SER A 49 5.57 -3.18 -6.27
C SER A 49 6.21 -4.08 -7.33
N TYR A 50 5.48 -4.28 -8.42
CA TYR A 50 5.98 -4.97 -9.61
C TYR A 50 5.41 -4.30 -10.86
N ALA A 51 6.00 -4.61 -12.02
CA ALA A 51 5.51 -4.17 -13.31
C ALA A 51 5.11 -5.37 -14.17
N LEU A 52 4.01 -5.24 -14.90
CA LEU A 52 3.54 -6.21 -15.90
C LEU A 52 3.03 -5.42 -17.11
N ASP A 53 3.50 -5.76 -18.30
CA ASP A 53 3.12 -5.12 -19.57
C ASP A 53 3.20 -3.58 -19.54
N GLY A 54 4.26 -3.05 -18.92
CA GLY A 54 4.49 -1.61 -18.79
C GLY A 54 3.64 -0.90 -17.73
N LYS A 55 2.79 -1.64 -17.00
CA LYS A 55 1.94 -1.10 -15.94
C LYS A 55 2.45 -1.49 -14.56
N GLN A 56 2.57 -0.49 -13.68
CA GLN A 56 2.98 -0.70 -12.29
C GLN A 56 1.78 -1.15 -11.45
N TYR A 57 2.03 -2.11 -10.56
CA TYR A 57 1.09 -2.59 -9.57
C TYR A 57 1.67 -2.52 -8.17
N ILE A 58 0.77 -2.36 -7.21
CA ILE A 58 1.04 -2.41 -5.77
C ILE A 58 0.27 -3.59 -5.19
N VAL A 59 0.93 -4.44 -4.42
CA VAL A 59 0.31 -5.62 -3.80
C VAL A 59 0.58 -5.66 -2.31
N THR A 60 -0.43 -6.03 -1.54
CA THR A 60 -0.33 -6.35 -0.12
C THR A 60 -1.44 -7.33 0.28
N SER A 61 -1.41 -7.85 1.50
CA SER A 61 -2.47 -8.71 2.03
C SER A 61 -3.12 -8.12 3.27
N ALA A 62 -4.43 -8.26 3.37
CA ALA A 62 -5.21 -7.88 4.54
C ALA A 62 -6.08 -9.07 4.97
N GLY A 63 -5.98 -9.47 6.24
CA GLY A 63 -6.62 -10.70 6.72
C GLY A 63 -6.22 -11.92 5.89
N ASN A 64 -7.19 -12.55 5.22
CA ASN A 64 -7.01 -13.74 4.38
C ASN A 64 -6.98 -13.42 2.87
N SER A 65 -6.98 -12.14 2.49
CA SER A 65 -7.12 -11.70 1.11
C SER A 65 -5.87 -10.97 0.62
N VAL A 66 -5.56 -11.13 -0.67
CA VAL A 66 -4.53 -10.36 -1.38
C VAL A 66 -5.22 -9.25 -2.17
N PHE A 67 -4.67 -8.04 -2.09
CA PHE A 67 -5.14 -6.86 -2.81
C PHE A 67 -4.08 -6.40 -3.79
N VAL A 68 -4.48 -6.11 -5.02
CA VAL A 68 -3.63 -5.59 -6.09
C VAL A 68 -4.25 -4.29 -6.61
N PHE A 69 -3.47 -3.22 -6.62
CA PHE A 69 -3.88 -1.90 -7.08
C PHE A 69 -3.02 -1.47 -8.27
N GLY A 70 -3.65 -0.77 -9.21
CA GLY A 70 -3.00 -0.12 -10.34
C GLY A 70 -3.89 1.01 -10.85
N LEU A 71 -3.29 2.02 -11.46
CA LEU A 71 -4.03 3.08 -12.15
C LEU A 71 -4.81 2.49 -13.34
N PRO A 72 -5.83 3.18 -13.91
CA PRO A 72 -6.53 2.72 -15.12
C PRO A 72 -5.57 2.37 -16.27
#